data_AF-A0A517QEL0-F1
#
_entry.id   AF-A0A517QEL0-F1
#
_cell.length_a   1.000
_cell.length_b   1.000
_cell.length_c   1.000
_cell.angle_alpha   90.00
_cell.angle_beta   90.00
_cell.angle_gamma   90.00
#
_symmetry.space_group_name_H-M   'P 1'
#
loop_
_entity.id
_entity.type
_entity.pdbx_description
1 polymer ?
#
loop_
_entity_poly.entity_id
_entity_poly.type
_entity_poly.pdbx_seq_one_letter_code
_entity_poly.pdbx_strand_id
1 'polypeptide(L)'
;MILTNATVQGNPFTPLSWRWEAAEQLFRQPDRNLAPHDQVTRDALAYLKNGDRMKSPKIHAARQISEEDGLRRAELESRILVGQSDWEIAEFCNLTPEVVQVYADLFFCVRDVPGGSDWKLRYAVGKPHFYGYQDHNLRQMWNWFGMTGQQEVLNLVIASYYAELKPGDEPTLSVYLRPTSSVDLRLQALIAELIPPSIQPSNRWEEEFMFYSMSIRRNRTPGPVISLGLIIC
;
A
#
# COMPACT_ATOMS: atom_id res chain seq x y z
N MET A 1 21.54 -12.02 12.11
CA MET A 1 21.93 -10.77 12.80
C MET A 1 20.75 -9.83 12.66
N ILE A 2 20.15 -9.44 13.79
CA ILE A 2 18.87 -8.74 13.85
C ILE A 2 19.13 -7.26 13.57
N LEU A 3 18.57 -6.72 12.48
CA LEU A 3 18.64 -5.30 12.13
C LEU A 3 17.65 -4.50 13.00
N THR A 4 18.03 -4.20 14.24
CA THR A 4 17.18 -3.43 15.17
C THR A 4 17.91 -2.20 15.68
N ASN A 5 17.95 -1.15 14.85
CA ASN A 5 18.16 0.24 15.26
C ASN A 5 17.60 1.16 14.15
N ALA A 6 16.34 0.95 13.78
CA ALA A 6 15.64 1.79 12.81
C ALA A 6 15.17 3.07 13.52
N THR A 7 15.75 4.22 13.14
CA THR A 7 15.31 5.52 13.67
C THR A 7 13.95 5.88 13.06
N VAL A 8 12.96 6.17 13.91
CA VAL A 8 11.64 6.63 13.48
C VAL A 8 11.73 8.10 13.05
N GLN A 9 11.34 8.41 11.81
CA GLN A 9 11.34 9.78 11.31
C GLN A 9 9.97 10.44 11.51
N GLY A 10 9.88 11.45 12.37
CA GLY A 10 8.63 12.17 12.70
C GLY A 10 8.18 13.22 11.67
N ASN A 11 8.72 13.22 10.44
CA ASN A 11 8.37 14.21 9.42
C ASN A 11 7.19 13.69 8.56
N PRO A 12 6.05 14.39 8.53
CA PRO A 12 4.86 13.96 7.78
C PRO A 12 5.03 14.02 6.25
N PHE A 13 6.14 14.56 5.74
CA PHE A 13 6.45 14.61 4.31
C PHE A 13 7.46 13.54 3.86
N THR A 14 7.95 12.71 4.79
CA THR A 14 8.87 11.62 4.49
C THR A 14 8.18 10.57 3.61
N PRO A 15 8.79 10.16 2.49
CA PRO A 15 8.25 9.11 1.63
C PRO A 15 8.42 7.69 2.23
N LEU A 16 7.71 6.71 1.68
CA LEU A 16 7.79 5.30 2.11
C LEU A 16 9.18 4.69 1.94
N SER A 17 9.94 5.16 0.96
CA SER A 17 11.26 4.66 0.59
C SER A 17 12.40 5.52 1.13
N TRP A 18 12.16 6.31 2.17
CA TRP A 18 13.12 7.34 2.60
C TRP A 18 14.52 6.80 2.92
N ARG A 19 14.64 5.58 3.49
CA ARG A 19 15.94 4.96 3.75
C ARG A 19 16.67 4.60 2.45
N TRP A 20 15.94 4.06 1.47
CA TRP A 20 16.49 3.81 0.14
C TRP A 20 16.89 5.11 -0.56
N GLU A 21 16.03 6.12 -0.55
CA GLU A 21 16.31 7.44 -1.15
C GLU A 21 17.52 8.13 -0.50
N ALA A 22 17.67 8.02 0.82
CA ALA A 22 18.85 8.51 1.53
C ALA A 22 20.12 7.78 1.09
N ALA A 23 20.07 6.45 0.95
CA ALA A 23 21.20 5.66 0.44
C ALA A 23 21.56 6.06 -1.01
N GLU A 24 20.56 6.25 -1.89
CA GLU A 24 20.79 6.73 -3.26
C GLU A 24 21.41 8.13 -3.29
N GLN A 25 20.94 9.04 -2.43
CA GLN A 25 21.46 10.40 -2.36
C GLN A 25 22.93 10.40 -1.95
N LEU A 26 23.31 9.60 -0.94
CA LEU A 26 24.70 9.47 -0.50
C LEU A 26 25.58 8.77 -1.53
N PHE A 27 25.03 7.83 -2.29
CA PHE A 27 25.73 7.23 -3.41
C PHE A 27 26.02 8.24 -4.53
N ARG A 28 25.05 9.11 -4.86
CA ARG A 28 25.20 10.15 -5.90
C ARG A 28 26.05 11.35 -5.45
N GLN A 29 26.05 11.69 -4.15
CA GLN A 29 26.71 12.87 -3.59
C GLN A 29 27.53 12.51 -2.33
N PRO A 30 28.68 11.84 -2.49
CA PRO A 30 29.48 11.34 -1.36
C PRO A 30 30.10 12.43 -0.48
N ASP A 31 30.23 13.67 -0.99
CA ASP A 31 30.85 14.79 -0.26
C ASP A 31 29.95 15.43 0.81
N ARG A 32 28.66 15.04 0.87
CA ARG A 32 27.80 15.40 1.99
C ARG A 32 28.16 14.48 3.16
N ASN A 33 28.86 15.00 4.16
CA ASN A 33 29.21 14.36 5.45
C ASN A 33 27.99 13.97 6.33
N LEU A 34 26.90 13.50 5.73
CA LEU A 34 25.75 12.90 6.42
C LEU A 34 25.99 11.39 6.46
N ALA A 35 26.73 10.92 7.47
CA ALA A 35 26.78 9.49 7.73
C ALA A 35 25.36 8.99 8.02
N PRO A 36 24.89 7.89 7.38
CA PRO A 36 23.57 7.37 7.70
C PRO A 36 23.51 6.97 9.17
N HIS A 37 22.48 7.43 9.88
CA HIS A 37 22.35 7.20 11.31
C HIS A 37 21.97 5.75 11.64
N ASP A 38 21.27 5.06 10.75
CA ASP A 38 20.81 3.68 10.94
C ASP A 38 21.61 2.65 10.12
N GLN A 39 21.62 1.39 10.59
CA GLN A 39 22.36 0.30 9.93
C GLN A 39 21.75 -0.08 8.58
N VAL A 40 20.42 -0.01 8.45
CA VAL A 40 19.70 -0.45 7.25
C VAL A 40 20.06 0.43 6.05
N THR A 41 20.10 1.75 6.24
CA THR A 41 20.55 2.71 5.22
C THR A 41 22.04 2.50 4.86
N ARG A 42 22.90 2.16 5.84
CA ARG A 42 24.32 1.83 5.58
C ARG A 42 24.46 0.57 4.72
N ASP A 43 23.67 -0.46 4.99
CA ASP A 43 23.69 -1.71 4.23
C ASP A 43 23.20 -1.50 2.79
N ALA A 44 22.16 -0.67 2.61
CA ALA A 44 21.70 -0.26 1.28
C ALA A 44 22.76 0.54 0.52
N LEU A 45 23.45 1.48 1.17
CA LEU A 45 24.55 2.22 0.56
C LEU A 45 25.71 1.30 0.16
N ALA A 46 26.05 0.31 1.01
CA ALA A 46 27.09 -0.67 0.70
C ALA A 46 26.69 -1.53 -0.51
N TYR A 47 25.43 -1.94 -0.59
CA TYR A 47 24.87 -2.64 -1.75
C TYR A 47 24.97 -1.79 -3.03
N LEU A 48 24.60 -0.51 -2.98
CA LEU A 48 24.69 0.40 -4.12
C LEU A 48 26.14 0.60 -4.60
N LYS A 49 27.10 0.72 -3.68
CA LYS A 49 28.53 0.88 -4.00
C LYS A 49 29.15 -0.37 -4.62
N ASN A 50 28.84 -1.53 -4.06
CA ASN A 50 29.51 -2.77 -4.45
C ASN A 50 28.87 -3.43 -5.67
N GLY A 51 27.57 -3.17 -5.92
CA GLY A 51 26.80 -3.82 -6.99
C GLY A 51 26.66 -5.33 -6.85
N ASP A 52 27.15 -5.90 -5.74
CA ASP A 52 27.31 -7.33 -5.53
C ASP A 52 26.01 -7.95 -4.99
N ARG A 53 25.24 -8.51 -5.92
CA ARG A 53 23.95 -9.17 -5.64
C ARG A 53 24.12 -10.41 -4.76
N MET A 54 25.27 -11.07 -4.83
CA MET A 54 25.55 -12.30 -4.07
C MET A 54 25.88 -12.01 -2.61
N LYS A 55 26.46 -10.84 -2.31
CA LYS A 55 26.75 -10.42 -0.94
C LYS A 55 25.53 -9.89 -0.19
N SER A 56 24.56 -9.34 -0.90
CA SER A 56 23.32 -8.81 -0.31
C SER A 56 22.06 -9.37 -0.97
N PRO A 57 21.84 -10.70 -0.97
CA PRO A 57 20.75 -11.33 -1.72
C PRO A 57 19.37 -10.87 -1.24
N LYS A 58 19.22 -10.57 0.04
CA LYS A 58 17.97 -10.08 0.65
C LYS A 58 17.59 -8.68 0.16
N ILE A 59 18.57 -7.76 0.12
CA ILE A 59 18.39 -6.41 -0.43
C ILE A 59 18.10 -6.48 -1.93
N HIS A 60 18.80 -7.36 -2.65
CA HIS A 60 18.55 -7.57 -4.07
C HIS A 60 17.12 -8.06 -4.34
N ALA A 61 16.65 -9.08 -3.62
CA ALA A 61 15.30 -9.62 -3.76
C ALA A 61 14.21 -8.57 -3.41
N ALA A 62 14.38 -7.83 -2.31
CA ALA A 62 13.46 -6.75 -1.93
C ALA A 62 13.41 -5.65 -3.00
N ARG A 63 14.56 -5.27 -3.55
CA ARG A 63 14.65 -4.30 -4.65
C ARG A 63 13.91 -4.79 -5.90
N GLN A 64 14.08 -6.05 -6.28
CA GLN A 64 13.37 -6.60 -7.44
C GLN A 64 11.85 -6.52 -7.28
N ILE A 65 11.32 -6.81 -6.08
CA ILE A 65 9.88 -6.67 -5.80
C ILE A 65 9.43 -5.20 -5.94
N SER A 66 10.26 -4.26 -5.47
CA SER A 66 9.96 -2.83 -5.59
C SER A 66 10.00 -2.33 -7.04
N GLU A 67 10.89 -2.88 -7.88
CA GLU A 67 11.07 -2.49 -9.28
C GLU A 67 10.05 -3.15 -10.22
N GLU A 68 9.61 -4.37 -9.92
CA GLU A 68 8.60 -5.10 -10.70
C GLU A 68 7.24 -4.38 -10.69
N ASP A 69 6.91 -3.70 -9.58
CA ASP A 69 5.65 -2.98 -9.34
C ASP A 69 4.38 -3.78 -9.69
N GLY A 70 4.46 -5.11 -9.55
CA GLY A 70 3.40 -6.05 -9.92
C GLY A 70 2.60 -6.59 -8.74
N LEU A 71 1.86 -7.67 -9.00
CA LEU A 71 0.97 -8.34 -8.05
C LEU A 71 1.66 -8.72 -6.73
N ARG A 72 2.91 -9.19 -6.82
CA ARG A 72 3.74 -9.57 -5.65
C ARG A 72 3.97 -8.41 -4.70
N ARG A 73 4.20 -7.22 -5.25
CA ARG A 73 4.38 -5.99 -4.48
C ARG A 73 3.08 -5.57 -3.80
N ALA A 74 1.97 -5.64 -4.54
CA ALA A 74 0.65 -5.30 -4.04
C ALA A 74 0.26 -6.13 -2.81
N GLU A 75 0.44 -7.46 -2.90
CA GLU A 75 0.14 -8.36 -1.78
C GLU A 75 1.05 -8.05 -0.59
N LEU A 76 2.37 -8.01 -0.80
CA LEU A 76 3.36 -7.76 0.25
C LEU A 76 3.06 -6.48 1.05
N GLU A 77 2.85 -5.36 0.36
CA GLU A 77 2.59 -4.07 1.01
C GLU A 77 1.30 -4.05 1.83
N SER A 78 0.22 -4.63 1.28
CA SER A 78 -1.07 -4.67 1.97
C SER A 78 -1.02 -5.50 3.25
N ARG A 79 -0.27 -6.60 3.23
CA ARG A 79 -0.06 -7.45 4.41
C ARG A 79 0.83 -6.79 5.46
N ILE A 80 1.86 -6.04 5.03
CA ILE A 80 2.65 -5.21 5.94
C ILE A 80 1.76 -4.15 6.60
N LEU A 81 0.85 -3.51 5.84
CA LEU A 81 -0.06 -2.48 6.35
C LEU A 81 -1.03 -3.00 7.41
N VAL A 82 -1.61 -4.20 7.19
CA VAL A 82 -2.56 -4.80 8.15
C VAL A 82 -1.88 -5.28 9.44
N GLY A 83 -0.55 -5.26 9.48
CA GLY A 83 0.23 -5.59 10.67
C GLY A 83 0.52 -7.08 10.85
N GLN A 84 0.43 -7.88 9.79
CA GLN A 84 0.89 -9.27 9.82
C GLN A 84 2.38 -9.34 10.17
N SER A 85 2.76 -10.42 10.86
CA SER A 85 4.16 -10.69 11.18
C SER A 85 4.98 -11.04 9.94
N ASP A 86 6.29 -10.81 9.97
CA ASP A 86 7.18 -11.15 8.86
C ASP A 86 7.12 -12.64 8.48
N TRP A 87 6.82 -13.52 9.45
CA TRP A 87 6.65 -14.96 9.22
C TRP A 87 5.37 -15.28 8.45
N GLU A 88 4.23 -14.73 8.87
CA GLU A 88 2.96 -14.92 8.16
C GLU A 88 3.05 -14.39 6.72
N ILE A 89 3.62 -13.19 6.55
CA ILE A 89 3.79 -12.57 5.24
C ILE A 89 4.69 -13.43 4.35
N ALA A 90 5.80 -13.94 4.90
CA ALA A 90 6.72 -14.80 4.17
C ALA A 90 6.03 -16.08 3.66
N GLU A 91 5.16 -16.69 4.47
CA GLU A 91 4.37 -17.86 4.07
C GLU A 91 3.43 -17.54 2.91
N PHE A 92 2.64 -16.47 3.03
CA PHE A 92 1.68 -16.09 1.98
C PHE A 92 2.36 -15.66 0.67
N CYS A 93 3.45 -14.91 0.76
CA CYS A 93 4.13 -14.34 -0.41
C CYS A 93 5.21 -15.26 -1.00
N ASN A 94 5.43 -16.45 -0.43
CA ASN A 94 6.54 -17.34 -0.78
C ASN A 94 7.92 -16.62 -0.75
N LEU A 95 8.19 -15.92 0.34
CA LEU A 95 9.42 -15.17 0.61
C LEU A 95 10.08 -15.71 1.89
N THR A 96 11.26 -15.18 2.24
CA THR A 96 11.79 -15.37 3.60
C THR A 96 11.40 -14.19 4.49
N PRO A 97 11.24 -14.38 5.81
CA PRO A 97 10.90 -13.28 6.73
C PRO A 97 11.88 -12.11 6.65
N GLU A 98 13.15 -12.38 6.36
CA GLU A 98 14.14 -11.32 6.26
C GLU A 98 14.06 -10.52 4.96
N VAL A 99 13.54 -11.10 3.87
CA VAL A 99 13.22 -10.32 2.66
C VAL A 99 12.04 -9.39 2.96
N VAL A 100 11.02 -9.87 3.68
CA VAL A 100 9.88 -9.04 4.13
C VAL A 100 10.37 -7.90 5.01
N GLN A 101 11.20 -8.19 6.01
CA GLN A 101 11.78 -7.18 6.88
C GLN A 101 12.57 -6.13 6.08
N VAL A 102 13.50 -6.57 5.22
CA VAL A 102 14.31 -5.66 4.41
C VAL A 102 13.44 -4.82 3.46
N TYR A 103 12.38 -5.39 2.91
CA TYR A 103 11.43 -4.65 2.08
C TYR A 103 10.71 -3.56 2.88
N ALA A 104 10.17 -3.91 4.04
CA ALA A 104 9.50 -2.98 4.94
C ALA A 104 10.45 -1.87 5.42
N ASP A 105 11.71 -2.18 5.70
CA ASP A 105 12.64 -1.20 6.25
C ASP A 105 13.24 -0.26 5.18
N LEU A 106 13.36 -0.71 3.92
CA LEU A 106 13.99 0.10 2.84
C LEU A 106 13.00 0.74 1.88
N PHE A 107 11.98 0.00 1.46
CA PHE A 107 11.11 0.38 0.35
C PHE A 107 9.70 0.75 0.81
N PHE A 108 9.32 0.34 2.02
CA PHE A 108 7.96 0.52 2.53
C PHE A 108 7.93 0.76 4.04
N CYS A 109 8.57 1.86 4.47
CA CYS A 109 8.84 2.26 5.86
C CYS A 109 7.58 2.64 6.68
N VAL A 110 6.45 1.94 6.49
CA VAL A 110 5.17 2.21 7.16
C VAL A 110 5.19 1.87 8.64
N ARG A 111 6.09 0.99 9.08
CA ARG A 111 6.24 0.58 10.48
C ARG A 111 6.83 1.68 11.36
N ASP A 112 7.53 2.64 10.77
CA ASP A 112 8.05 3.81 11.48
C ASP A 112 6.92 4.72 11.99
N VAL A 113 5.73 4.66 11.35
CA VAL A 113 4.61 5.54 11.69
C VAL A 113 3.53 4.73 12.41
N PRO A 114 3.33 4.93 13.73
CA PRO A 114 2.30 4.21 14.47
C PRO A 114 0.88 4.67 14.08
N GLY A 115 -0.09 3.77 14.20
CA GLY A 115 -1.52 4.03 13.98
C GLY A 115 -1.98 4.09 12.52
N GLY A 116 -3.30 4.23 12.34
CA GLY A 116 -3.94 4.57 11.06
C GLY A 116 -3.86 6.07 10.85
N SER A 117 -2.77 6.55 10.27
CA SER A 117 -2.48 7.97 10.12
C SER A 117 -2.77 8.45 8.70
N ASP A 118 -3.18 9.72 8.56
CA ASP A 118 -3.33 10.41 7.26
C ASP A 118 -2.07 10.27 6.38
N TRP A 119 -0.90 10.06 7.01
CA TRP A 119 0.34 9.74 6.34
C TRP A 119 0.28 8.40 5.59
N LYS A 120 -0.16 7.29 6.23
CA LYS A 120 -0.30 5.99 5.56
C LYS A 120 -1.33 6.05 4.45
N LEU A 121 -2.43 6.76 4.69
CA LEU A 121 -3.43 7.00 3.65
C LEU A 121 -2.80 7.72 2.45
N ARG A 122 -2.11 8.84 2.69
CA ARG A 122 -1.49 9.65 1.64
C ARG A 122 -0.42 8.90 0.86
N TYR A 123 0.45 8.15 1.53
CA TYR A 123 1.66 7.60 0.92
C TYR A 123 1.53 6.14 0.52
N ALA A 124 0.86 5.30 1.32
CA ALA A 124 0.73 3.86 1.06
C ALA A 124 -0.52 3.52 0.25
N VAL A 125 -1.64 4.21 0.49
CA VAL A 125 -2.88 3.99 -0.27
C VAL A 125 -2.96 4.92 -1.49
N GLY A 126 -2.53 6.17 -1.35
CA GLY A 126 -2.57 7.19 -2.42
C GLY A 126 -3.77 8.13 -2.29
N LYS A 127 -4.28 8.67 -3.41
CA LYS A 127 -5.44 9.60 -3.44
C LYS A 127 -6.74 8.94 -3.93
N PRO A 128 -7.28 7.89 -3.28
CA PRO A 128 -8.51 7.26 -3.76
C PRO A 128 -9.76 8.14 -3.53
N HIS A 129 -9.76 8.99 -2.49
CA HIS A 129 -10.97 9.64 -1.98
C HIS A 129 -11.49 10.83 -2.82
N PHE A 130 -10.69 11.38 -3.74
CA PHE A 130 -11.08 12.56 -4.54
C PHE A 130 -11.19 12.28 -6.04
N TYR A 131 -10.51 11.24 -6.55
CA TYR A 131 -10.41 10.97 -7.98
C TYR A 131 -10.63 9.50 -8.35
N GLY A 132 -10.76 8.61 -7.35
CA GLY A 132 -10.77 7.16 -7.56
C GLY A 132 -9.42 6.50 -7.66
N TYR A 133 -9.43 5.17 -7.68
CA TYR A 133 -8.28 4.38 -8.10
C TYR A 133 -8.04 4.65 -9.60
N GLN A 134 -7.20 5.65 -9.90
CA GLN A 134 -6.68 5.85 -11.24
C GLN A 134 -6.06 4.53 -11.74
N ASP A 135 -6.37 4.14 -12.97
CA ASP A 135 -5.88 2.91 -13.64
C ASP A 135 -6.32 1.56 -13.05
N HIS A 136 -7.44 1.49 -12.31
CA HIS A 136 -7.90 0.24 -11.66
C HIS A 136 -6.81 -0.41 -10.79
N ASN A 137 -6.08 0.44 -10.05
CA ASN A 137 -4.86 0.04 -9.36
C ASN A 137 -5.17 -0.90 -8.17
N LEU A 138 -4.97 -2.20 -8.41
CA LEU A 138 -5.17 -3.27 -7.43
C LEU A 138 -4.38 -3.03 -6.15
N ARG A 139 -3.13 -2.57 -6.28
CA ARG A 139 -2.25 -2.27 -5.14
C ARG A 139 -2.84 -1.20 -4.23
N GLN A 140 -3.42 -0.14 -4.78
CA GLN A 140 -4.08 0.89 -3.97
C GLN A 140 -5.28 0.34 -3.21
N MET A 141 -6.10 -0.52 -3.85
CA MET A 141 -7.24 -1.14 -3.18
C MET A 141 -6.80 -2.10 -2.07
N TRP A 142 -5.81 -2.95 -2.32
CA TRP A 142 -5.28 -3.86 -1.30
C TRP A 142 -4.63 -3.11 -0.15
N ASN A 143 -3.87 -2.04 -0.42
CA ASN A 143 -3.34 -1.18 0.62
C ASN A 143 -4.45 -0.48 1.42
N TRP A 144 -5.58 -0.12 0.80
CA TRP A 144 -6.74 0.41 1.52
C TRP A 144 -7.34 -0.60 2.49
N PHE A 145 -7.52 -1.86 2.07
CA PHE A 145 -7.94 -2.95 2.98
C PHE A 145 -6.89 -3.23 4.05
N GLY A 146 -5.59 -3.19 3.71
CA GLY A 146 -4.53 -3.35 4.69
C GLY A 146 -4.53 -2.24 5.74
N MET A 147 -4.88 -1.02 5.36
CA MET A 147 -4.92 0.12 6.28
C MET A 147 -6.19 0.17 7.15
N THR A 148 -7.35 -0.20 6.60
CA THR A 148 -8.66 0.00 7.25
C THR A 148 -9.31 -1.29 7.76
N GLY A 149 -8.90 -2.44 7.22
CA GLY A 149 -9.54 -3.73 7.45
C GLY A 149 -8.91 -4.55 8.57
N GLN A 150 -9.51 -5.71 8.79
CA GLN A 150 -8.95 -6.79 9.60
C GLN A 150 -8.18 -7.78 8.70
N GLN A 151 -7.23 -8.50 9.28
CA GLN A 151 -6.41 -9.49 8.59
C GLN A 151 -7.24 -10.51 7.80
N GLU A 152 -8.36 -10.96 8.37
CA GLU A 152 -9.29 -11.92 7.77
C GLU A 152 -9.96 -11.36 6.52
N VAL A 153 -10.32 -10.07 6.54
CA VAL A 153 -10.93 -9.39 5.39
C VAL A 153 -9.91 -9.27 4.26
N LEU A 154 -8.68 -8.85 4.56
CA LEU A 154 -7.61 -8.77 3.56
C LEU A 154 -7.33 -10.15 2.93
N ASN A 155 -7.25 -11.20 3.75
CA ASN A 155 -7.06 -12.57 3.28
C ASN A 155 -8.17 -13.01 2.34
N LEU A 156 -9.43 -12.72 2.68
CA LEU A 156 -10.57 -13.03 1.82
C LEU A 156 -10.50 -12.29 0.47
N VAL A 157 -10.15 -10.99 0.51
CA VAL A 157 -10.04 -10.16 -0.70
C VAL A 157 -8.96 -10.71 -1.63
N ILE A 158 -7.76 -10.99 -1.11
CA ILE A 158 -6.64 -11.51 -1.89
C ILE A 158 -6.94 -12.92 -2.42
N ALA A 159 -7.49 -13.81 -1.59
CA ALA A 159 -7.84 -15.17 -2.01
C ALA A 159 -8.90 -15.17 -3.13
N SER A 160 -9.91 -14.30 -3.01
CA SER A 160 -10.94 -14.12 -4.04
C SER A 160 -10.36 -13.65 -5.37
N TYR A 161 -9.30 -12.84 -5.35
CA TYR A 161 -8.59 -12.43 -6.56
C TYR A 161 -7.89 -13.60 -7.25
N TYR A 162 -7.07 -14.34 -6.49
CA TYR A 162 -6.29 -15.45 -7.02
C TYR A 162 -7.17 -16.58 -7.56
N ALA A 163 -8.36 -16.78 -6.99
CA ALA A 163 -9.34 -17.73 -7.51
C ALA A 163 -9.85 -17.37 -8.92
N GLU A 164 -9.87 -16.09 -9.28
CA GLU A 164 -10.36 -15.60 -10.58
C GLU A 164 -9.24 -15.24 -11.58
N LEU A 165 -8.00 -15.17 -11.11
CA LEU A 165 -6.85 -14.78 -11.91
C LEU A 165 -6.52 -15.85 -12.96
N LYS A 166 -6.45 -15.43 -14.22
CA LYS A 166 -6.12 -16.29 -15.38
C LYS A 166 -4.74 -15.93 -15.95
N PRO A 167 -4.06 -16.89 -16.63
CA PRO A 167 -2.81 -16.58 -17.33
C PRO A 167 -2.98 -15.46 -18.35
N GLY A 168 -2.12 -14.45 -18.28
CA GLY A 168 -2.14 -13.28 -19.16
C GLY A 168 -3.02 -12.13 -18.68
N ASP A 169 -3.66 -12.26 -17.52
CA ASP A 169 -4.38 -11.16 -16.90
C ASP A 169 -3.43 -10.07 -16.40
N GLU A 170 -3.77 -8.82 -16.69
CA GLU A 170 -3.15 -7.67 -16.04
C GLU A 170 -3.65 -7.54 -14.59
N PRO A 171 -2.78 -7.18 -13.62
CA PRO A 171 -3.10 -7.16 -12.19
C PRO A 171 -3.99 -5.97 -11.81
N THR A 172 -5.23 -5.96 -12.30
CA THR A 172 -6.21 -4.88 -12.16
C THR A 172 -7.46 -5.34 -11.42
N LEU A 173 -8.28 -4.38 -10.98
CA LEU A 173 -9.56 -4.66 -10.31
C LEU A 173 -10.59 -5.39 -11.18
N SER A 174 -10.41 -5.38 -12.51
CA SER A 174 -11.34 -6.02 -13.46
C SER A 174 -11.51 -7.53 -13.23
N VAL A 175 -10.50 -8.19 -12.66
CA VAL A 175 -10.53 -9.63 -12.35
C VAL A 175 -11.67 -9.96 -11.37
N TYR A 176 -11.95 -9.11 -10.38
CA TYR A 176 -13.06 -9.31 -9.45
C TYR A 176 -14.44 -9.18 -10.10
N LEU A 177 -14.55 -8.32 -11.11
CA LEU A 177 -15.82 -7.80 -11.64
C LEU A 177 -16.27 -8.52 -12.92
N ARG A 178 -15.66 -9.66 -13.25
CA ARG A 178 -16.04 -10.43 -14.43
C ARG A 178 -17.49 -10.91 -14.29
N PRO A 179 -18.30 -10.87 -15.36
CA PRO A 179 -19.68 -11.36 -15.29
C PRO A 179 -19.79 -12.83 -14.85
N THR A 180 -18.77 -13.64 -15.11
CA THR A 180 -18.69 -15.05 -14.72
C THR A 180 -17.85 -15.29 -13.46
N SER A 181 -17.48 -14.23 -12.74
CA SER A 181 -16.71 -14.32 -11.50
C SER A 181 -17.51 -15.04 -10.42
N SER A 182 -16.85 -15.93 -9.68
CA SER A 182 -17.42 -16.58 -8.50
C SER A 182 -17.27 -15.74 -7.22
N VAL A 183 -16.64 -14.56 -7.31
CA VAL A 183 -16.44 -13.63 -6.19
C VAL A 183 -17.80 -13.19 -5.62
N ASP A 184 -17.91 -13.16 -4.29
CA ASP A 184 -19.13 -12.74 -3.58
C ASP A 184 -19.61 -11.36 -4.05
N LEU A 185 -20.90 -11.25 -4.37
CA LEU A 185 -21.50 -10.03 -4.91
C LEU A 185 -21.35 -8.82 -3.97
N ARG A 186 -21.27 -9.03 -2.64
CA ARG A 186 -21.06 -7.92 -1.69
C ARG A 186 -19.63 -7.39 -1.80
N LEU A 187 -18.66 -8.26 -2.03
CA LEU A 187 -17.29 -7.84 -2.31
C LEU A 187 -17.20 -7.14 -3.66
N GLN A 188 -17.83 -7.69 -4.71
CA GLN A 188 -17.89 -7.00 -6.01
C GLN A 188 -18.55 -5.62 -5.91
N ALA A 189 -19.66 -5.50 -5.16
CA ALA A 189 -20.34 -4.23 -4.92
C ALA A 189 -19.47 -3.26 -4.14
N LEU A 190 -18.76 -3.71 -3.10
CA LEU A 190 -17.81 -2.88 -2.34
C LEU A 190 -16.68 -2.36 -3.24
N ILE A 191 -16.11 -3.22 -4.09
CA ILE A 191 -15.06 -2.83 -5.04
C ILE A 191 -15.61 -1.81 -6.05
N ALA A 192 -16.80 -2.06 -6.61
CA ALA A 192 -17.47 -1.14 -7.53
C ALA A 192 -17.79 0.20 -6.85
N GLU A 193 -18.17 0.19 -5.57
CA GLU A 193 -18.35 1.41 -4.77
C GLU A 193 -17.04 2.17 -4.53
N LEU A 194 -15.87 1.56 -4.67
CA LEU A 194 -14.60 2.25 -4.47
C LEU A 194 -13.97 2.74 -5.79
N ILE A 195 -14.41 2.22 -6.92
CA ILE A 195 -14.04 2.69 -8.26
C ILE A 195 -15.04 3.78 -8.68
N PRO A 196 -14.65 5.06 -8.82
CA PRO A 196 -15.51 6.00 -9.51
C PRO A 196 -15.60 5.57 -10.97
N PRO A 197 -16.79 5.65 -11.57
CA PRO A 197 -16.95 5.24 -12.95
C PRO A 197 -16.09 6.16 -13.82
N SER A 198 -15.23 5.57 -14.64
CA SER A 198 -14.50 6.29 -15.70
C SER A 198 -15.52 6.64 -16.79
N ILE A 199 -16.31 7.67 -16.52
CA ILE A 199 -17.17 8.29 -17.52
C ILE A 199 -16.37 9.47 -18.03
N GLN A 200 -15.91 9.42 -19.28
CA GLN A 200 -15.62 10.67 -19.99
C GLN A 200 -16.98 11.33 -20.17
N PRO A 201 -17.27 12.46 -19.48
CA PRO A 201 -18.60 13.03 -19.54
C PRO A 201 -18.84 13.48 -20.98
N SER A 202 -19.73 12.77 -21.66
CA SER A 202 -20.20 13.12 -23.00
C SER A 202 -21.33 14.15 -22.93
N ASN A 203 -21.92 14.31 -21.74
CA ASN A 203 -23.03 15.21 -21.50
C ASN A 203 -23.06 15.72 -20.05
N ARG A 204 -23.84 16.79 -19.86
CA ARG A 204 -24.02 17.49 -18.58
C ARG A 204 -24.62 16.61 -17.48
N TRP A 205 -25.47 15.64 -17.82
CA TRP A 205 -26.03 14.72 -16.81
C TRP A 205 -24.95 13.81 -16.23
N GLU A 206 -24.00 13.34 -17.05
CA GLU A 206 -22.85 12.56 -16.58
C GLU A 206 -21.92 13.40 -15.69
N GLU A 207 -21.70 14.68 -16.01
CA GLU A 207 -20.96 15.62 -15.16
C GLU A 207 -21.66 15.81 -13.80
N GLU A 208 -22.98 16.05 -13.82
CA GLU A 208 -23.78 16.23 -12.62
C GLU A 208 -23.86 14.94 -11.78
N PHE A 209 -24.02 13.77 -12.40
CA PHE A 209 -24.01 12.47 -11.73
C PHE A 209 -22.65 12.19 -11.07
N MET A 210 -21.55 12.49 -11.74
CA MET A 210 -20.21 12.40 -11.16
C MET A 210 -20.07 13.35 -9.96
N PHE A 211 -20.52 14.59 -10.08
CA PHE A 211 -20.53 15.55 -8.97
C PHE A 211 -21.38 15.08 -7.77
N TYR A 212 -22.58 14.55 -8.03
CA TYR A 212 -23.50 14.06 -6.99
C TYR A 212 -22.99 12.78 -6.32
N SER A 213 -22.52 11.80 -7.08
CA SER A 213 -21.96 10.57 -6.53
C SER A 213 -20.72 10.84 -5.66
N MET A 214 -19.86 11.78 -6.06
CA MET A 214 -18.73 12.23 -5.24
C MET A 214 -19.16 12.99 -3.97
N SER A 215 -20.21 13.82 -4.04
CA SER A 215 -20.70 14.58 -2.88
C SER A 215 -21.48 13.72 -1.86
N ILE A 216 -22.18 12.68 -2.31
CA ILE A 216 -22.82 11.69 -1.42
C ILE A 216 -21.76 10.92 -0.63
N ARG A 217 -20.63 10.54 -1.26
CA ARG A 217 -19.50 9.89 -0.55
C ARG A 217 -18.91 10.79 0.52
N ARG A 218 -18.88 12.11 0.30
CA ARG A 218 -18.37 13.11 1.25
C ARG A 218 -19.23 13.24 2.52
N ASN A 219 -20.52 12.89 2.43
CA ASN A 219 -21.48 13.01 3.53
C ASN A 219 -21.64 11.72 4.36
N ARG A 220 -20.92 10.63 4.03
CA ARG A 220 -20.97 9.35 4.77
C ARG A 220 -19.87 9.18 5.83
N THR A 221 -19.07 10.20 6.11
CA THR A 221 -18.25 10.21 7.32
C THR A 221 -19.16 10.38 8.55
N PRO A 222 -19.07 9.53 9.59
CA PRO A 222 -19.79 9.79 10.82
C PRO A 222 -19.21 11.08 11.42
N GLY A 223 -20.01 12.15 11.42
CA GLY A 223 -19.70 13.34 12.20
C GLY A 223 -19.56 12.98 13.69
N PRO A 224 -18.88 13.83 14.48
CA PRO A 224 -18.76 13.58 15.92
C PRO A 224 -20.16 13.45 16.50
N VAL A 225 -20.37 12.46 17.37
CA VAL A 225 -21.59 12.30 18.15
C VAL A 225 -21.74 13.56 19.01
N ILE A 226 -22.48 14.54 18.49
CA ILE A 226 -23.01 15.61 19.31
C ILE A 226 -24.06 14.95 20.18
N SER A 227 -23.71 14.72 21.45
CA SER A 227 -24.69 14.36 22.48
C SER A 227 -25.71 15.50 22.56
N LEU A 228 -26.84 15.33 21.87
CA LEU A 228 -28.06 16.04 22.19
C LEU A 228 -28.59 15.44 23.48
N GLY A 229 -28.24 16.09 24.59
CA GLY A 229 -28.89 15.85 25.86
C GLY A 229 -30.40 15.98 25.68
N LEU A 230 -31.11 14.88 25.97
CA LEU A 230 -32.53 14.95 26.27
C LEU A 230 -32.70 15.87 27.49
N ILE A 231 -33.34 17.01 27.27
CA ILE A 231 -34.15 17.65 28.30
C ILE A 231 -35.56 17.69 27.74
N ILE A 232 -36.37 16.72 28.17
CA ILE A 232 -37.82 16.84 28.21
C ILE A 232 -38.25 16.37 29.60
N CYS A 233 -39.01 17.26 30.25
CA CYS A 233 -39.51 17.29 31.63
C CYS A 233 -38.52 17.82 32.67
#